data_AF-A0A356Q5J3-F1
#
_entry.id   AF-A0A356Q5J3-F1
#
_cell.length_a   1.000
_cell.length_b   1.000
_cell.length_c   1.000
_cell.angle_alpha   90.00
_cell.angle_beta   90.00
_cell.angle_gamma   90.00
#
_symmetry.space_group_name_H-M   'P 1'
#
loop_
_entity.id
_entity.type
_entity.pdbx_description
1 polymer ?
#
loop_
_entity_poly.entity_id
_entity_poly.type
_entity_poly.pdbx_seq_one_letter_code
_entity_poly.pdbx_strand_id
1 'polypeptide(L)'
;SGGMQQRASIARALAFDADLLLMDEPFGALDEIVRDHLNEQLLELWRKTGKTICFVTHSIPEAVYLSNKIVVMSPRPGRVADIIESNLPDERPLDIRESKGFLEIAQRVRAGLRQGQV
;
A
#
# COMPACT_ATOMS: atom_id res chain seq x y z
N SER A 1 8.64 -10.66 19.04
CA SER A 1 8.84 -10.96 17.61
C SER A 1 8.70 -9.67 16.81
N GLY A 2 9.33 -9.59 15.63
CA GLY A 2 9.20 -8.43 14.74
C GLY A 2 7.74 -8.06 14.43
N GLY A 3 6.88 -9.06 14.22
CA GLY A 3 5.45 -8.81 13.95
C GLY A 3 4.66 -8.19 15.10
N MET A 4 4.97 -8.50 16.37
CA MET A 4 4.32 -7.83 17.52
C MET A 4 4.76 -6.37 17.63
N GLN A 5 6.03 -6.07 17.35
CA GLN A 5 6.54 -4.69 17.37
C GLN A 5 5.97 -3.86 16.22
N GLN A 6 5.75 -4.47 15.05
CA GLN A 6 5.12 -3.82 13.90
C GLN A 6 3.65 -3.51 14.16
N ARG A 7 2.88 -4.45 14.71
CA ARG A 7 1.48 -4.21 15.15
C ARG A 7 1.36 -3.08 16.16
N ALA A 8 2.22 -3.06 17.18
CA ALA A 8 2.23 -1.98 18.18
C ALA A 8 2.59 -0.62 17.54
N SER A 9 3.45 -0.60 16.53
CA SER A 9 3.85 0.62 15.83
C SER A 9 2.76 1.17 14.94
N ILE A 10 2.03 0.30 14.21
CA ILE A 10 0.84 0.68 13.45
C ILE A 10 -0.22 1.23 14.41
N ALA A 11 -0.59 0.48 15.46
CA ALA A 11 -1.60 0.93 16.43
C ALA A 11 -1.25 2.30 17.06
N ARG A 12 0.02 2.53 17.39
CA ARG A 12 0.51 3.83 17.88
C ARG A 12 0.40 4.94 16.84
N ALA A 13 0.70 4.65 15.58
CA ALA A 13 0.58 5.60 14.49
C ALA A 13 -0.88 5.96 14.21
N LEU A 14 -1.80 5.00 14.35
CA LEU A 14 -3.24 5.20 14.22
C LEU A 14 -3.89 5.84 15.46
N ALA A 15 -3.26 5.75 16.64
CA ALA A 15 -3.75 6.34 17.88
C ALA A 15 -3.53 7.86 17.97
N PHE A 16 -2.64 8.42 17.14
CA PHE A 16 -2.45 9.86 17.03
C PHE A 16 -3.46 10.45 16.05
N ASP A 17 -4.09 11.56 16.43
CA ASP A 17 -4.97 12.32 15.55
C ASP A 17 -4.16 13.20 14.58
N ALA A 18 -3.37 12.56 13.72
CA ALA A 18 -2.58 13.23 12.70
C ALA A 18 -3.38 13.39 11.40
N ASP A 19 -3.21 14.51 10.70
CA ASP A 19 -3.81 14.74 9.36
C ASP A 19 -3.10 13.93 8.26
N LEU A 20 -1.81 13.64 8.48
CA LEU A 20 -0.93 12.91 7.57
C LEU A 20 -0.20 11.78 8.30
N LEU A 21 -0.33 10.57 7.78
CA LEU A 21 0.40 9.39 8.23
C LEU A 21 1.45 8.98 7.20
N LEU A 22 2.72 8.93 7.61
CA LEU A 22 3.84 8.45 6.81
C LEU A 22 4.31 7.08 7.33
N MET A 23 4.45 6.10 6.44
CA MET A 23 4.90 4.75 6.81
C MET A 23 5.99 4.26 5.85
N ASP A 24 7.05 3.68 6.40
CA ASP A 24 8.11 3.04 5.63
C ASP A 24 8.05 1.52 5.89
N GLU A 25 7.73 0.75 4.84
CA GLU A 25 7.57 -0.71 4.87
C GLU A 25 6.64 -1.23 6.00
N PRO A 26 5.40 -0.72 6.10
CA PRO A 26 4.53 -0.93 7.27
C PRO A 26 4.16 -2.39 7.53
N PHE A 27 4.23 -3.27 6.53
CA PHE A 27 3.82 -4.68 6.66
C PHE A 27 4.87 -5.71 6.18
N GLY A 28 6.10 -5.26 5.91
CA GLY A 28 7.14 -6.09 5.29
C GLY A 28 7.60 -7.30 6.13
N ALA A 29 7.53 -7.25 7.46
CA ALA A 29 8.00 -8.32 8.35
C ALA A 29 6.87 -9.22 8.89
N LEU A 30 5.66 -9.12 8.30
CA LEU A 30 4.48 -9.89 8.70
C LEU A 30 4.31 -11.11 7.81
N ASP A 31 3.75 -12.18 8.37
CA ASP A 31 3.19 -13.28 7.59
C ASP A 31 1.97 -12.83 6.78
N GLU A 32 1.60 -13.62 5.78
CA GLU A 32 0.57 -13.26 4.80
C GLU A 32 -0.81 -13.02 5.43
N ILE A 33 -1.24 -13.88 6.35
CA ILE A 33 -2.56 -13.77 7.00
C ILE A 33 -2.62 -12.51 7.86
N VAL A 34 -1.60 -12.24 8.67
CA VAL A 34 -1.54 -11.04 9.50
C VAL A 34 -1.44 -9.79 8.64
N ARG A 35 -0.69 -9.82 7.53
CA ARG A 35 -0.59 -8.70 6.59
C ARG A 35 -1.96 -8.35 6.00
N ASP A 36 -2.70 -9.34 5.54
CA ASP A 36 -4.01 -9.12 4.93
C ASP A 36 -4.99 -8.51 5.91
N HIS A 37 -5.02 -9.02 7.15
CA HIS A 37 -5.84 -8.46 8.21
C HIS A 37 -5.49 -6.98 8.49
N LEU A 38 -4.21 -6.64 8.58
CA LEU A 38 -3.81 -5.24 8.84
C LEU A 38 -4.06 -4.32 7.64
N ASN A 39 -3.95 -4.84 6.41
CA ASN A 39 -4.32 -4.09 5.21
C ASN A 39 -5.81 -3.73 5.22
N GLU A 40 -6.69 -4.66 5.57
CA GLU A 40 -8.13 -4.39 5.72
C GLU A 40 -8.39 -3.34 6.80
N GLN A 41 -7.75 -3.47 7.97
CA GLN A 41 -7.92 -2.52 9.08
C GLN A 41 -7.45 -1.11 8.70
N LEU A 42 -6.33 -1.00 7.98
CA LEU A 42 -5.82 0.30 7.52
C LEU A 42 -6.79 0.95 6.53
N LEU A 43 -7.32 0.17 5.58
CA LEU A 43 -8.31 0.67 4.61
C LEU A 43 -9.61 1.09 5.30
N GLU A 44 -10.08 0.31 6.29
CA GLU A 44 -11.27 0.65 7.08
C GLU A 44 -11.06 1.96 7.87
N LEU A 45 -9.88 2.13 8.48
CA LEU A 45 -9.56 3.37 9.16
C LEU A 45 -9.53 4.56 8.20
N TRP A 46 -8.89 4.40 7.04
CA TRP A 46 -8.86 5.44 6.02
C TRP A 46 -10.27 5.85 5.60
N ARG A 47 -11.17 4.89 5.34
CA ARG A 47 -12.59 5.15 5.02
C ARG A 47 -13.32 5.91 6.14
N LYS A 48 -13.03 5.61 7.41
CA LYS A 48 -13.66 6.26 8.57
C LYS A 48 -13.13 7.65 8.85
N THR A 49 -11.85 7.89 8.60
CA THR A 49 -11.15 9.09 9.07
C THR A 49 -10.85 10.10 7.97
N GLY A 50 -10.80 9.67 6.70
CA GLY A 50 -10.39 10.51 5.57
C GLY A 50 -8.96 11.03 5.66
N LYS A 51 -8.12 10.48 6.54
CA LYS A 51 -6.73 10.92 6.74
C LYS A 51 -5.90 10.69 5.47
N THR A 52 -4.92 11.55 5.24
CA THR A 52 -3.96 11.32 4.16
C THR A 52 -2.93 10.31 4.63
N ILE A 53 -2.74 9.23 3.88
CA ILE A 53 -1.76 8.19 4.18
C ILE A 53 -0.79 8.09 3.00
N CYS A 54 0.50 8.21 3.28
CA CYS A 54 1.57 7.96 2.31
C CYS A 54 2.49 6.88 2.87
N PHE A 55 2.73 5.85 2.07
CA PHE A 55 3.59 4.75 2.50
C PHE A 55 4.51 4.29 1.37
N VAL A 56 5.66 3.75 1.77
CA VAL A 56 6.60 3.09 0.87
C VAL A 56 6.50 1.59 1.13
N THR A 57 6.40 0.81 0.05
CA THR A 57 6.38 -0.65 0.10
C THR A 57 7.08 -1.24 -1.11
N HIS A 58 7.72 -2.39 -0.93
CA HIS A 58 8.19 -3.25 -2.02
C HIS A 58 7.14 -4.27 -2.47
N SER A 59 5.96 -4.30 -1.84
CA SER A 59 4.86 -5.21 -2.16
C SER A 59 3.88 -4.58 -3.15
N ILE A 60 3.86 -5.11 -4.38
CA ILE A 60 2.92 -4.67 -5.42
C ILE A 60 1.46 -4.88 -5.00
N PRO A 61 1.05 -6.04 -4.45
CA PRO A 61 -0.33 -6.22 -3.99
C PRO A 61 -0.76 -5.20 -2.94
N GLU A 62 0.14 -4.85 -2.02
CA GLU A 62 -0.11 -3.84 -0.99
C GLU A 62 -0.30 -2.45 -1.60
N ALA A 63 0.61 -2.04 -2.49
CA ALA A 63 0.54 -0.75 -3.18
C ALA A 63 -0.78 -0.60 -3.95
N VAL A 64 -1.23 -1.65 -4.64
CA VAL A 64 -2.48 -1.62 -5.42
C VAL A 64 -3.71 -1.63 -4.52
N TYR A 65 -3.70 -2.46 -3.46
CA TYR A 65 -4.85 -2.62 -2.59
C TYR A 65 -5.16 -1.35 -1.78
N LEU A 66 -4.14 -0.75 -1.17
CA LEU A 66 -4.29 0.36 -0.22
C LEU A 66 -4.35 1.75 -0.87
N SER A 67 -3.89 1.90 -2.11
CA SER A 67 -3.68 3.23 -2.68
C SER A 67 -4.80 3.65 -3.64
N ASN A 68 -5.13 4.94 -3.59
CA ASN A 68 -5.83 5.64 -4.68
C ASN A 68 -4.82 6.16 -5.73
N LYS A 69 -3.57 6.40 -5.35
CA LYS A 69 -2.50 6.87 -6.22
C LYS A 69 -1.19 6.14 -5.92
N ILE A 70 -0.55 5.61 -6.95
CA ILE A 70 0.68 4.83 -6.86
C ILE A 70 1.76 5.57 -7.64
N VAL A 71 2.83 5.97 -6.95
CA VAL A 71 4.01 6.57 -7.57
C VAL A 71 5.08 5.50 -7.71
N VAL A 72 5.40 5.12 -8.94
CA VAL A 72 6.42 4.11 -9.23
C VAL A 72 7.77 4.81 -9.34
N MET A 73 8.72 4.41 -8.52
CA MET A 73 10.08 4.94 -8.56
C MET A 73 11.02 4.04 -9.36
N SER A 74 11.86 4.64 -10.20
CA SER A 74 12.96 3.92 -10.84
C SER A 74 14.02 3.54 -9.81
N PRO A 75 14.70 2.40 -10.00
CA PRO A 75 16.02 2.16 -9.44
C PRO A 75 16.99 3.32 -9.71
N ARG A 76 18.12 3.32 -8.98
CA ARG A 76 19.12 4.40 -8.97
C ARG A 76 19.47 4.89 -10.40
N PRO A 77 19.45 6.22 -10.65
CA PRO A 77 19.04 7.29 -9.74
C PRO A 77 17.52 7.33 -9.54
N GLY A 78 17.05 7.52 -8.30
CA GLY A 78 15.62 7.54 -7.99
C GLY A 78 14.89 8.65 -8.74
N ARG A 79 14.02 8.27 -9.68
CA ARG A 79 13.15 9.15 -10.45
C ARG A 79 11.73 8.59 -10.44
N VAL A 80 10.75 9.44 -10.69
CA VAL A 80 9.39 8.98 -10.92
C VAL A 80 9.34 8.33 -12.31
N ALA A 81 9.07 7.04 -12.36
CA ALA A 81 8.97 6.26 -13.60
C ALA A 81 7.52 6.24 -14.13
N ASP A 82 6.54 6.18 -13.24
CA ASP A 82 5.11 6.22 -13.59
C ASP A 82 4.30 6.78 -12.41
N ILE A 83 3.13 7.33 -12.71
CA ILE A 83 2.11 7.71 -11.73
C ILE A 83 0.80 7.06 -12.16
N ILE A 84 0.26 6.21 -11.29
CA ILE A 84 -0.93 5.42 -11.56
C ILE A 84 -2.03 5.86 -10.61
N GLU A 85 -3.09 6.45 -11.16
CA GLU A 85 -4.32 6.70 -10.43
C GLU A 85 -5.16 5.40 -10.45
N SER A 86 -5.49 4.88 -9.27
CA SER A 86 -6.28 3.67 -9.09
C SER A 86 -7.75 3.98 -9.30
N ASN A 87 -8.40 3.20 -10.18
CA ASN A 87 -9.84 3.24 -10.41
C ASN A 87 -10.60 2.18 -9.60
N LEU A 88 -9.94 1.54 -8.63
CA LEU A 88 -10.60 0.58 -7.73
C LEU A 88 -11.61 1.31 -6.82
N PRO A 89 -12.80 0.74 -6.57
CA PRO A 89 -13.80 1.32 -5.68
C PRO A 89 -13.25 1.55 -4.28
N ASP A 90 -13.79 2.48 -3.49
CA ASP A 90 -13.33 2.70 -2.10
C ASP A 90 -13.62 1.47 -1.20
N GLU A 91 -14.66 0.72 -1.52
CA GLU A 91 -14.96 -0.56 -0.90
C GLU A 91 -14.19 -1.69 -1.60
N ARG A 92 -13.14 -2.17 -0.93
CA ARG A 92 -12.20 -3.17 -1.48
C ARG A 92 -12.10 -4.38 -0.54
N PRO A 93 -13.03 -5.34 -0.60
CA PRO A 93 -12.84 -6.63 0.08
C PRO A 93 -11.57 -7.34 -0.44
N LEU A 94 -11.00 -8.26 0.33
CA LEU A 94 -9.72 -8.90 -0.03
C LEU A 94 -9.75 -9.65 -1.37
N ASP A 95 -10.89 -10.22 -1.74
CA ASP A 95 -11.10 -10.92 -3.02
C ASP A 95 -10.99 -10.01 -4.25
N ILE A 96 -11.04 -8.67 -4.07
CA ILE A 96 -10.79 -7.71 -5.15
C ILE A 96 -9.40 -7.91 -5.78
N ARG A 97 -8.45 -8.52 -5.07
CA ARG A 97 -7.11 -8.83 -5.58
C ARG A 97 -7.13 -9.77 -6.79
N GLU A 98 -8.20 -10.54 -6.93
CA GLU A 98 -8.43 -11.44 -8.06
C GLU A 98 -9.18 -10.75 -9.21
N SER A 99 -9.70 -9.53 -8.97
CA SER A 99 -10.44 -8.78 -9.98
C SER A 99 -9.54 -8.34 -11.13
N LYS A 100 -10.12 -8.24 -12.32
CA LYS A 100 -9.43 -7.78 -13.52
C LYS A 100 -8.78 -6.40 -13.32
N GLY A 101 -9.50 -5.44 -12.72
CA GLY A 101 -8.99 -4.09 -12.51
C GLY A 101 -7.77 -4.07 -11.59
N PHE A 102 -7.76 -4.89 -10.53
CA PHE A 102 -6.62 -5.02 -9.65
C PHE A 102 -5.40 -5.59 -10.39
N LEU A 103 -5.61 -6.67 -11.15
CA LEU A 103 -4.55 -7.32 -11.91
C LEU A 103 -3.95 -6.41 -12.99
N GLU A 104 -4.77 -5.58 -13.64
CA GLU A 104 -4.33 -4.58 -14.62
C GLU A 104 -3.42 -3.51 -13.99
N ILE A 105 -3.82 -2.95 -12.83
CA ILE A 105 -2.99 -1.98 -12.12
C ILE A 105 -1.69 -2.65 -11.64
N ALA A 106 -1.75 -3.85 -11.08
CA ALA A 106 -0.57 -4.60 -10.65
C ALA A 106 0.39 -4.88 -11.80
N GLN A 107 -0.12 -5.20 -12.99
CA GLN A 107 0.68 -5.36 -14.20
C GLN A 107 1.35 -4.03 -14.62
N ARG A 108 0.63 -2.90 -14.55
CA ARG A 108 1.21 -1.58 -14.85
C ARG A 108 2.31 -1.19 -13.87
N VAL A 109 2.12 -1.43 -12.57
CA VAL A 109 3.17 -1.23 -11.55
C VAL A 109 4.41 -2.06 -11.86
N ARG A 110 4.24 -3.36 -12.19
CA ARG A 110 5.35 -4.25 -12.58
C ARG A 110 6.09 -3.74 -13.81
N ALA A 111 5.36 -3.25 -14.82
CA ALA A 111 5.95 -2.71 -16.03
C ALA A 111 6.78 -1.45 -15.74
N GLY A 112 6.25 -0.51 -14.95
CA GLY A 112 6.97 0.70 -14.54
C GLY A 112 8.26 0.41 -13.77
N LEU A 113 8.23 -0.57 -12.85
CA LEU A 113 9.42 -0.99 -12.11
C LEU A 113 10.50 -1.61 -13.02
N ARG A 114 10.09 -2.35 -14.07
CA ARG A 114 11.04 -2.93 -15.05
C ARG A 114 11.64 -1.87 -15.98
N GLN A 115 10.85 -0.90 -16.43
CA GLN A 115 11.35 0.17 -17.30
C GLN A 115 12.40 1.05 -16.62
N GLY A 116 12.28 1.28 -15.32
CA GLY A 116 13.29 2.01 -14.55
C GLY A 116 14.59 1.24 -14.27
N GLN A 117 14.67 -0.05 -14.61
CA GLN A 117 15.89 -0.87 -14.46
C GLN A 117 16.84 -0.77 -15.67
N VAL A 118 16.42 -0.09 -16.74
CA VAL A 118 17.19 0.06 -17.99
C VAL A 118 17.96 1.38 -18.01
#